data_AF-A0A7V5DXH3-F1
#
_entry.id   AF-A0A7V5DXH3-F1
#
_cell.length_a   1.000
_cell.length_b   1.000
_cell.length_c   1.000
_cell.angle_alpha   90.00
_cell.angle_beta   90.00
_cell.angle_gamma   90.00
#
_symmetry.space_group_name_H-M   'P 1'
#
loop_
_entity.id
_entity.type
_entity.pdbx_description
1 polymer ?
#
loop_
_entity_poly.entity_id
_entity_poly.type
_entity_poly.pdbx_seq_one_letter_code
_entity_poly.pdbx_strand_id
1 'polypeptide(L)'
;MKKKKNLVAKLRLGIQVFFLVLIASISLNHSLSAYGISIPFVGSASLHAVCPFGGVVSLYQLATVGSLVKKVHEASLVLMGIAFFLVILVGPAFCGWVCPLGTVEELIGKIGRRMFKKKYNTFIPASMDKYLRYLRYGVLVWVVYVTATTMQLVFADYDPYYALFNFWTGEVPLTAMVILALTLIGSLFIERPFCKYGCPYGALLGLFNKVRIFTIRRNASTCIDCKACDRACPMNIQVSTAGAVRDHQCITCLKCTSEAACPVSETVELMAGTFTVKTLEGVSREKEGAK
;
A
#
# COMPACT_ATOMS: atom_id res chain seq x y z
N MET A 1 14.50 24.37 -0.07
CA MET A 1 13.20 23.69 0.15
C MET A 1 12.74 22.80 -1.03
N LYS A 2 12.78 23.24 -2.30
CA LYS A 2 12.49 22.35 -3.48
C LYS A 2 13.32 21.05 -3.51
N LYS A 3 14.56 21.07 -3.00
CA LYS A 3 15.48 19.92 -2.97
C LYS A 3 14.97 18.76 -2.09
N LYS A 4 14.43 19.03 -0.89
CA LYS A 4 13.86 17.99 0.00
C LYS A 4 12.55 17.41 -0.54
N LYS A 5 11.70 18.24 -1.18
CA LYS A 5 10.45 17.80 -1.83
C LYS A 5 10.64 16.68 -2.86
N ASN A 6 11.79 16.69 -3.53
CA ASN A 6 12.12 15.67 -4.52
C ASN A 6 12.73 14.40 -3.91
N LEU A 7 13.25 14.45 -2.69
CA LEU A 7 13.95 13.32 -2.08
C LEU A 7 12.97 12.20 -1.70
N VAL A 8 11.89 12.51 -0.98
CA VAL A 8 10.89 11.51 -0.55
C VAL A 8 10.23 10.86 -1.76
N ALA A 9 9.86 11.66 -2.77
CA ALA A 9 9.26 11.15 -4.00
C ALA A 9 10.21 10.23 -4.77
N LYS A 10 11.50 10.59 -4.88
CA LYS A 10 12.52 9.76 -5.54
C LYS A 10 12.83 8.48 -4.76
N LEU A 11 12.98 8.58 -3.44
CA LEU A 11 13.23 7.43 -2.57
C LEU A 11 12.10 6.41 -2.67
N ARG A 12 10.85 6.88 -2.59
CA ARG A 12 9.68 6.02 -2.75
C ARG A 12 9.65 5.34 -4.11
N LEU A 13 9.88 6.10 -5.19
CA LEU A 13 9.91 5.53 -6.54
C LEU A 13 11.04 4.50 -6.67
N GLY A 14 12.21 4.76 -6.09
CA GLY A 14 13.34 3.82 -6.06
C GLY A 14 12.98 2.52 -5.36
N ILE A 15 12.36 2.59 -4.18
CA ILE A 15 11.90 1.40 -3.43
C ILE A 15 10.83 0.63 -4.23
N GLN A 16 9.85 1.32 -4.81
CA GLN A 16 8.80 0.72 -5.62
C GLN A 16 9.35 -0.03 -6.83
N VAL A 17 10.30 0.58 -7.55
CA VAL A 17 10.95 -0.04 -8.71
C VAL A 17 11.82 -1.22 -8.29
N PHE A 18 12.58 -1.07 -7.19
CA PHE A 18 13.40 -2.15 -6.65
C PHE A 18 12.56 -3.40 -6.34
N PHE A 19 11.47 -3.26 -5.59
CA PHE A 19 10.60 -4.40 -5.26
C PHE A 19 9.84 -4.95 -6.47
N LEU A 20 9.43 -4.10 -7.41
CA LEU A 20 8.81 -4.55 -8.66
C LEU A 20 9.77 -5.43 -9.47
N VAL A 21 11.02 -5.00 -9.64
CA VAL A 21 12.05 -5.75 -10.37
C VAL A 21 12.39 -7.04 -9.60
N LEU A 22 12.61 -6.95 -8.28
CA LEU A 22 12.92 -8.11 -7.45
C LEU A 22 11.84 -9.21 -7.56
N ILE A 23 10.56 -8.85 -7.40
CA ILE A 23 9.46 -9.81 -7.46
C ILE A 23 9.26 -10.35 -8.88
N ALA A 24 9.39 -9.50 -9.90
CA ALA A 24 9.34 -9.94 -11.29
C ALA A 24 10.47 -10.94 -11.59
N SER A 25 11.69 -10.70 -11.13
CA SER A 25 12.83 -11.61 -11.28
C SER A 25 12.62 -12.93 -10.55
N ILE A 26 12.04 -12.92 -9.34
CA ILE A 26 11.67 -14.15 -8.62
C ILE A 26 10.63 -14.96 -9.40
N SER A 27 9.58 -14.29 -9.91
CA SER A 27 8.55 -14.96 -10.69
C SER A 27 9.11 -15.57 -11.97
N LEU A 28 9.93 -14.82 -12.70
CA LEU A 28 10.64 -15.28 -13.88
C LEU A 28 11.52 -16.49 -13.55
N ASN A 29 12.33 -16.44 -12.49
CA ASN A 29 13.18 -17.57 -12.11
C ASN A 29 12.37 -18.83 -11.78
N HIS A 30 11.22 -18.68 -11.11
CA HIS A 30 10.32 -19.80 -10.85
C HIS A 30 9.77 -20.40 -12.15
N SER A 31 9.35 -19.55 -13.09
CA SER A 31 8.91 -20.01 -14.42
C SER A 31 10.04 -20.63 -15.24
N LEU A 32 11.27 -20.10 -15.18
CA LEU A 32 12.44 -20.64 -15.87
C LEU A 32 12.94 -21.95 -15.25
N SER A 33 12.75 -22.15 -13.95
CA SER A 33 13.05 -23.42 -13.29
C SER A 33 12.23 -24.58 -13.86
N ALA A 34 11.02 -24.33 -14.38
CA ALA A 34 10.22 -25.32 -15.10
C ALA A 34 10.87 -25.76 -16.43
N TYR A 35 11.76 -24.93 -16.99
CA TYR A 35 12.55 -25.21 -18.20
C TYR A 35 13.99 -25.68 -17.88
N GLY A 36 14.31 -25.97 -16.62
CA GLY A 36 15.63 -26.49 -16.21
C GLY A 36 16.75 -25.43 -16.11
N ILE A 37 16.42 -24.14 -16.15
CA ILE A 37 17.38 -23.04 -16.01
C ILE A 37 17.19 -22.38 -14.63
N SER A 38 18.10 -22.63 -13.70
CA SER A 38 18.08 -22.01 -12.36
C SER A 38 19.11 -20.88 -12.27
N ILE A 39 18.67 -19.66 -11.95
CA ILE A 39 19.57 -18.53 -11.65
C ILE A 39 20.02 -18.64 -10.18
N PRO A 40 21.31 -18.92 -9.88
CA PRO A 40 21.76 -19.19 -8.51
C PRO A 40 21.69 -18.00 -7.55
N PHE A 41 21.56 -16.77 -8.08
CA PHE A 41 21.52 -15.54 -7.27
C PHE A 41 20.12 -15.18 -6.74
N VAL A 42 19.06 -15.75 -7.33
CA VAL A 42 17.68 -15.51 -6.91
C VAL A 42 17.22 -16.78 -6.22
N GLY A 43 17.29 -16.82 -4.89
CA GLY A 43 16.86 -17.98 -4.11
C GLY A 43 15.45 -18.43 -4.48
N SER A 44 15.12 -19.69 -4.24
CA SER A 44 13.80 -20.31 -4.42
C SER A 44 12.75 -19.78 -3.42
N ALA A 45 12.80 -18.48 -3.11
CA ALA A 45 11.82 -17.81 -2.29
C ALA A 45 10.47 -17.85 -3.03
N SER A 46 9.53 -18.62 -2.49
CA SER A 46 8.17 -18.67 -2.99
C SER A 46 7.55 -17.27 -2.92
N LEU A 47 6.74 -16.90 -3.92
CA LEU A 47 6.01 -15.62 -3.91
C LEU A 47 5.18 -15.41 -2.61
N HIS A 48 4.83 -16.51 -1.93
CA HIS A 48 4.15 -16.55 -0.64
C HIS A 48 5.01 -16.06 0.55
N ALA A 49 6.34 -16.16 0.49
CA ALA A 49 7.23 -15.64 1.52
C ALA A 49 7.29 -14.09 1.50
N VAL A 50 7.03 -13.48 0.34
CA VAL A 50 7.01 -12.02 0.17
C VAL A 50 5.60 -11.45 0.39
N CYS A 51 4.56 -12.28 0.29
CA CYS A 51 3.18 -11.90 0.54
C CYS A 51 2.81 -12.11 2.03
N PRO A 52 2.76 -11.06 2.87
CA PRO A 52 2.34 -11.13 4.28
C PRO A 52 0.93 -11.70 4.52
N PHE A 53 0.14 -11.91 3.47
CA PHE A 53 -1.15 -12.60 3.54
C PHE A 53 -1.01 -14.09 3.89
N GLY A 54 0.10 -14.73 3.49
CA GLY A 54 0.37 -16.14 3.83
C GLY A 54 0.40 -16.38 5.35
N GLY A 55 0.88 -15.40 6.13
CA GLY A 55 0.89 -15.48 7.59
C GLY A 55 -0.49 -15.43 8.24
N VAL A 56 -1.43 -14.66 7.68
CA VAL A 56 -2.79 -14.51 8.24
C VAL A 56 -3.62 -15.77 8.03
N VAL A 57 -3.51 -16.38 6.85
CA VAL A 57 -4.18 -17.65 6.54
C VAL A 57 -3.54 -18.79 7.35
N SER A 58 -2.21 -18.78 7.49
CA SER A 58 -1.50 -19.74 8.36
C SER A 58 -1.91 -19.62 9.83
N LEU A 59 -2.16 -18.40 10.32
CA LEU A 59 -2.64 -18.16 11.69
C LEU A 59 -4.07 -18.65 11.90
N TYR A 60 -4.96 -18.48 10.90
CA TYR A 60 -6.32 -19.03 10.95
C TYR A 60 -6.30 -20.57 10.96
N GLN A 61 -5.46 -21.20 10.12
CA GLN A 61 -5.27 -22.65 10.13
C GLN A 61 -4.69 -23.15 11.46
N LEU A 62 -3.75 -22.42 12.07
CA LEU A 62 -3.23 -22.72 13.41
C LEU A 62 -4.33 -22.64 14.48
N ALA A 63 -5.18 -21.61 14.43
CA ALA A 63 -6.22 -21.37 15.42
C ALA A 63 -7.41 -22.35 15.32
N THR A 64 -7.65 -22.92 14.14
CA THR A 64 -8.84 -23.77 13.90
C THR A 64 -8.52 -25.26 13.78
N VAL A 65 -7.35 -25.64 13.26
CA VAL A 65 -7.05 -27.04 12.88
C VAL A 65 -6.02 -27.68 13.80
N GLY A 66 -5.25 -26.91 14.57
CA GLY A 66 -4.28 -27.44 15.54
C GLY A 66 -3.13 -28.27 14.94
N SER A 67 -3.01 -28.38 13.61
CA SER A 67 -1.98 -29.15 12.93
C SER A 67 -1.03 -28.21 12.17
N LEU A 68 0.24 -28.17 12.59
CA LEU A 68 1.30 -27.47 11.88
C LEU A 68 2.61 -28.26 11.94
N VAL A 69 3.27 -28.35 10.79
CA VAL A 69 4.57 -29.01 10.60
C VAL A 69 5.62 -28.28 11.44
N LYS A 70 6.13 -28.98 12.48
CA LYS A 70 6.96 -28.45 13.58
C LYS A 70 8.22 -27.64 13.21
N LYS A 71 8.68 -27.64 11.94
CA LYS A 71 9.91 -26.96 11.49
C LYS A 71 9.71 -25.55 10.93
N VAL A 72 8.47 -25.14 10.62
CA VAL A 72 8.16 -23.80 10.07
C VAL A 72 7.72 -22.82 11.19
N HIS A 73 7.65 -23.30 12.43
CA HIS A 73 6.95 -22.65 13.55
C HIS A 73 7.61 -21.34 14.01
N GLU A 74 8.93 -21.31 14.22
CA GLU A 74 9.57 -20.11 14.80
C GLU A 74 9.74 -18.98 13.79
N ALA A 75 10.24 -19.28 12.59
CA ALA A 75 10.53 -18.26 11.59
C ALA A 75 9.25 -17.54 11.12
N SER A 76 8.16 -18.28 10.86
CA SER A 76 6.90 -17.68 10.41
C SER A 76 6.20 -16.88 11.52
N LEU A 77 6.24 -17.35 12.77
CA LEU A 77 5.67 -16.60 13.91
C LEU A 77 6.46 -15.32 14.20
N VAL A 78 7.80 -15.38 14.16
CA VAL A 78 8.66 -14.20 14.35
C VAL A 78 8.44 -13.18 13.24
N LEU A 79 8.42 -13.61 11.97
CA LEU A 79 8.17 -12.72 10.83
C LEU A 79 6.79 -12.07 10.89
N MET A 80 5.76 -12.83 11.28
CA MET A 80 4.41 -12.31 11.47
C MET A 80 4.36 -11.31 12.63
N GLY A 81 5.00 -11.60 13.76
CA GLY A 81 5.10 -10.69 14.90
C GLY A 81 5.76 -9.36 14.54
N ILE A 82 6.88 -9.41 13.80
CA ILE A 82 7.56 -8.22 13.28
C ILE A 82 6.65 -7.45 12.31
N ALA A 83 5.97 -8.14 11.39
CA ALA A 83 5.06 -7.50 10.44
C ALA A 83 3.90 -6.79 11.15
N PHE A 84 3.25 -7.43 12.12
CA PHE A 84 2.18 -6.81 12.93
C PHE A 84 2.71 -5.62 13.72
N PHE A 85 3.89 -5.74 14.34
CA PHE A 85 4.50 -4.64 15.06
C PHE A 85 4.76 -3.43 14.15
N LEU A 86 5.31 -3.64 12.95
CA LEU A 86 5.52 -2.57 11.96
C LEU A 86 4.21 -1.93 11.49
N VAL A 87 3.15 -2.73 11.32
CA VAL A 87 1.82 -2.23 10.97
C VAL A 87 1.21 -1.40 12.10
N ILE A 88 1.41 -1.77 13.36
CA ILE A 88 0.99 -0.95 14.52
C ILE A 88 1.85 0.32 14.63
N LEU A 89 3.12 0.28 14.26
CA LEU A 89 3.96 1.47 14.28
C LEU A 89 3.53 2.48 13.21
N VAL A 90 3.50 2.09 11.94
CA VAL A 90 3.44 3.02 10.79
C VAL A 90 2.16 2.86 9.95
N GLY A 91 1.36 1.83 10.25
CA GLY A 91 0.20 1.46 9.44
C GLY A 91 0.59 0.69 8.17
N PRO A 92 -0.29 0.66 7.15
CA PRO A 92 -0.12 -0.08 5.90
C PRO A 92 0.90 0.57 4.94
N ALA A 93 2.14 0.75 5.38
CA ALA A 93 3.22 1.27 4.56
C ALA A 93 3.57 0.35 3.37
N PHE A 94 3.39 -0.96 3.53
CA PHE A 94 3.62 -1.94 2.45
C PHE A 94 2.85 -1.59 1.17
N CYS A 95 1.56 -1.26 1.28
CA CYS A 95 0.72 -0.91 0.14
C CYS A 95 1.23 0.35 -0.60
N GLY A 96 1.82 1.31 0.12
CA GLY A 96 2.31 2.56 -0.45
C GLY A 96 3.72 2.48 -1.05
N TRP A 97 4.59 1.66 -0.48
CA TRP A 97 6.03 1.66 -0.76
C TRP A 97 6.53 0.40 -1.46
N VAL A 98 5.97 -0.77 -1.14
CA VAL A 98 6.53 -2.07 -1.51
C VAL A 98 5.67 -2.81 -2.54
N CYS A 99 4.34 -2.72 -2.41
CA CYS A 99 3.40 -3.48 -3.25
C CYS A 99 3.61 -3.21 -4.76
N PRO A 100 4.03 -4.22 -5.54
CA PRO A 100 4.35 -4.02 -6.95
C PRO A 100 3.10 -3.87 -7.83
N LEU A 101 1.98 -4.54 -7.51
CA LEU A 101 0.70 -4.31 -8.19
C LEU A 101 0.29 -2.83 -8.05
N GLY A 102 0.39 -2.29 -6.84
CA GLY A 102 0.12 -0.87 -6.59
C GLY A 102 1.10 0.06 -7.32
N THR A 103 2.35 -0.36 -7.53
CA THR A 103 3.32 0.37 -8.36
C THR A 103 2.90 0.39 -9.82
N VAL A 104 2.48 -0.75 -10.39
CA VAL A 104 1.99 -0.84 -11.77
C VAL A 104 0.73 0.01 -11.95
N GLU A 105 -0.25 -0.09 -11.04
CA GLU A 105 -1.45 0.76 -11.04
C GLU A 105 -1.08 2.26 -10.97
N GLU A 106 -0.07 2.62 -10.19
CA GLU A 106 0.41 4.01 -10.08
C GLU A 106 1.12 4.49 -11.36
N LEU A 107 1.85 3.62 -12.05
CA LEU A 107 2.47 3.94 -13.34
C LEU A 107 1.41 4.17 -14.42
N ILE A 108 0.41 3.28 -14.51
CA ILE A 108 -0.73 3.45 -15.41
C ILE A 108 -1.52 4.72 -15.05
N GLY A 109 -1.68 4.98 -13.76
CA GLY A 109 -2.31 6.19 -13.25
C GLY A 109 -1.60 7.48 -13.66
N LYS A 110 -0.26 7.48 -13.85
CA LYS A 110 0.46 8.63 -14.41
C LYS A 110 0.07 8.88 -15.87
N ILE A 111 -0.14 7.82 -16.64
CA ILE A 111 -0.64 7.90 -18.02
C ILE A 111 -2.07 8.45 -18.02
N GLY A 112 -2.95 7.89 -17.18
CA GLY A 112 -4.31 8.37 -16.96
C GLY A 112 -4.38 9.85 -16.58
N ARG A 113 -3.52 10.30 -15.67
CA ARG A 113 -3.40 11.71 -15.26
C ARG A 113 -2.96 12.61 -16.41
N ARG A 114 -2.10 12.13 -17.31
CA ARG A 114 -1.68 12.89 -18.51
C ARG A 114 -2.82 13.02 -19.52
N MET A 115 -3.64 11.98 -19.67
CA MET A 115 -4.80 11.97 -20.58
C MET A 115 -5.99 12.79 -20.05
N PHE A 116 -6.41 12.55 -18.81
CA PHE A 116 -7.64 13.12 -18.25
C PHE A 116 -7.41 14.36 -17.36
N LYS A 117 -6.15 14.74 -17.12
CA LYS A 117 -5.74 15.96 -16.39
C LYS A 117 -6.52 16.14 -15.08
N LYS A 118 -7.35 17.19 -14.98
CA LYS A 118 -8.10 17.56 -13.77
C LYS A 118 -9.25 16.59 -13.43
N LYS A 119 -9.71 15.76 -14.39
CA LYS A 119 -10.77 14.77 -14.18
C LYS A 119 -10.26 13.44 -13.61
N TYR A 120 -8.95 13.20 -13.69
CA TYR A 120 -8.34 11.97 -13.18
C TYR A 120 -8.55 11.84 -11.66
N ASN A 121 -8.91 10.63 -11.22
CA ASN A 121 -9.21 10.31 -9.82
C ASN A 121 -10.43 11.07 -9.21
N THR A 122 -11.29 11.64 -10.08
CA THR A 122 -12.55 12.32 -9.72
C THR A 122 -13.75 11.86 -10.57
N PHE A 123 -13.59 10.79 -11.36
CA PHE A 123 -14.68 10.22 -12.17
C PHE A 123 -15.82 9.63 -11.33
N ILE A 124 -15.52 9.12 -10.13
CA ILE A 124 -16.53 8.58 -9.21
C ILE A 124 -16.94 9.70 -8.24
N PRO A 125 -18.25 10.01 -8.11
CA PRO A 125 -18.72 11.01 -7.17
C PRO A 125 -18.44 10.58 -5.72
N ALA A 126 -18.16 11.55 -4.84
CA ALA A 126 -17.74 11.30 -3.46
C ALA A 126 -18.70 10.38 -2.67
N SER A 127 -20.00 10.48 -2.94
CA SER A 127 -21.02 9.63 -2.31
C SER A 127 -20.84 8.15 -2.66
N MET A 128 -20.65 7.83 -3.95
CA MET A 128 -20.43 6.45 -4.40
C MET A 128 -19.06 5.93 -3.95
N ASP A 129 -18.04 6.78 -4.03
CA ASP A 129 -16.69 6.47 -3.60
C ASP A 129 -16.64 6.02 -2.13
N LYS A 130 -17.44 6.66 -1.26
CA LYS A 130 -17.55 6.27 0.16
C LYS A 130 -18.03 4.82 0.32
N TYR A 131 -19.05 4.40 -0.42
CA TYR A 131 -19.58 3.02 -0.33
C TYR A 131 -18.63 2.01 -0.97
N LEU A 132 -18.09 2.32 -2.15
CA LEU A 132 -17.16 1.45 -2.87
C LEU A 132 -15.89 1.17 -2.05
N ARG A 133 -15.41 2.14 -1.25
CA ARG A 133 -14.28 1.93 -0.32
C ARG A 133 -14.53 0.86 0.73
N TYR A 134 -15.79 0.54 1.07
CA TYR A 134 -16.11 -0.53 2.00
C TYR A 134 -16.22 -1.90 1.32
N LEU A 135 -16.32 -1.96 -0.01
CA LEU A 135 -16.41 -3.21 -0.76
C LEU A 135 -15.24 -4.16 -0.46
N ARG A 136 -14.03 -3.63 -0.26
CA ARG A 136 -12.85 -4.43 0.09
C ARG A 136 -13.00 -5.20 1.41
N TYR A 137 -13.85 -4.74 2.33
CA TYR A 137 -14.18 -5.47 3.55
C TYR A 137 -15.17 -6.59 3.27
N GLY A 138 -16.09 -6.40 2.33
CA GLY A 138 -16.93 -7.48 1.81
C GLY A 138 -16.07 -8.58 1.17
N VAL A 139 -15.08 -8.20 0.36
CA VAL A 139 -14.10 -9.14 -0.22
C VAL A 139 -13.31 -9.84 0.90
N LEU A 140 -12.84 -9.11 1.91
CA LEU A 140 -12.14 -9.71 3.05
C LEU A 140 -12.99 -10.76 3.78
N VAL A 141 -14.24 -10.43 4.12
CA VAL A 141 -15.18 -11.35 4.79
C VAL A 141 -15.43 -12.58 3.91
N TRP A 142 -15.65 -12.38 2.61
CA TRP A 142 -15.85 -13.48 1.66
C TRP A 142 -14.62 -14.39 1.57
N VAL A 143 -13.42 -13.83 1.45
CA VAL A 143 -12.17 -14.62 1.41
C VAL A 143 -11.99 -15.42 2.69
N VAL A 144 -12.18 -14.80 3.86
CA VAL A 144 -12.08 -15.50 5.14
C VAL A 144 -13.11 -16.62 5.25
N TYR A 145 -14.37 -16.37 4.85
CA TYR A 145 -15.44 -17.36 4.91
C TYR A 145 -15.21 -18.56 3.97
N VAL A 146 -14.83 -18.29 2.72
CA VAL A 146 -14.59 -19.36 1.74
C VAL A 146 -13.36 -20.17 2.15
N THR A 147 -12.25 -19.51 2.52
CA THR A 147 -11.05 -20.21 3.00
C THR A 147 -11.34 -21.02 4.27
N ALA A 148 -12.20 -20.53 5.16
CA ALA A 148 -12.62 -21.27 6.35
C ALA A 148 -13.44 -22.52 6.05
N THR A 149 -14.27 -22.51 5.00
CA THR A 149 -15.16 -23.63 4.67
C THR A 149 -14.51 -24.65 3.73
N THR A 150 -13.68 -24.20 2.78
CA THR A 150 -13.04 -25.07 1.78
C THR A 150 -11.65 -25.54 2.18
N MET A 151 -11.04 -24.93 3.20
CA MET A 151 -9.63 -25.14 3.59
C MET A 151 -8.63 -24.85 2.46
N GLN A 152 -9.07 -24.17 1.40
CA GLN A 152 -8.28 -23.81 0.23
C GLN A 152 -8.23 -22.30 0.03
N LEU A 153 -7.16 -21.83 -0.60
CA LEU A 153 -6.94 -20.41 -0.89
C LEU A 153 -7.63 -20.01 -2.21
N VAL A 154 -8.97 -20.09 -2.25
CA VAL A 154 -9.80 -19.78 -3.43
C VAL A 154 -9.55 -18.36 -3.98
N PHE A 155 -9.10 -17.44 -3.13
CA PHE A 155 -8.75 -16.09 -3.56
C PHE A 155 -7.66 -16.03 -4.64
N ALA A 156 -6.78 -17.04 -4.74
CA ALA A 156 -5.75 -17.10 -5.78
C ALA A 156 -6.35 -17.02 -7.20
N ASP A 157 -7.54 -17.59 -7.40
CA ASP A 157 -8.24 -17.58 -8.69
C ASP A 157 -8.84 -16.21 -9.06
N TYR A 158 -8.85 -15.28 -8.12
CA TYR A 158 -9.39 -13.92 -8.27
C TYR A 158 -8.33 -12.84 -8.04
N ASP A 159 -7.08 -13.22 -7.74
CA ASP A 159 -6.04 -12.29 -7.33
C ASP A 159 -5.32 -11.67 -8.56
N PRO A 160 -5.53 -10.37 -8.85
CA PRO A 160 -4.80 -9.71 -9.93
C PRO A 160 -3.29 -9.63 -9.66
N TYR A 161 -2.84 -9.70 -8.40
CA TYR A 161 -1.41 -9.78 -8.10
C TYR A 161 -0.83 -11.09 -8.65
N TYR A 162 -1.48 -12.22 -8.37
CA TYR A 162 -1.05 -13.52 -8.89
C TYR A 162 -1.06 -13.54 -10.42
N ALA A 163 -2.12 -13.03 -11.05
CA ALA A 163 -2.20 -12.90 -12.50
C ALA A 163 -1.09 -12.02 -13.07
N LEU A 164 -0.77 -10.87 -12.45
CA LEU A 164 0.25 -9.94 -12.95
C LEU A 164 1.64 -10.56 -13.04
N PHE A 165 1.96 -11.52 -12.16
CA PHE A 165 3.27 -12.17 -12.13
C PHE A 165 3.30 -13.53 -12.82
N ASN A 166 2.15 -14.09 -13.19
CA ASN A 166 2.09 -15.42 -13.80
C ASN A 166 1.37 -15.41 -15.16
N PHE A 167 0.97 -14.25 -15.70
CA PHE A 167 0.20 -14.17 -16.95
C PHE A 167 0.89 -14.84 -18.15
N TRP A 168 2.21 -15.03 -18.11
CA TRP A 168 2.99 -15.71 -19.16
C TRP A 168 3.04 -17.24 -19.02
N THR A 169 2.61 -17.80 -17.90
CA THR A 169 2.73 -19.25 -17.60
C THR A 169 1.62 -20.08 -18.23
N GLY A 170 0.50 -19.47 -18.63
CA GLY A 170 -0.69 -20.17 -19.11
C GLY A 170 -1.51 -20.90 -18.03
N GLU A 171 -1.02 -20.95 -16.78
CA GLU A 171 -1.68 -21.62 -15.65
C GLU A 171 -2.68 -20.71 -14.91
N VAL A 172 -2.73 -19.42 -15.27
CA VAL A 172 -3.55 -18.43 -14.56
C VAL A 172 -5.03 -18.58 -14.94
N PRO A 173 -5.95 -18.67 -13.96
CA PRO A 173 -7.38 -18.71 -14.22
C PRO A 173 -7.86 -17.49 -15.02
N LEU A 174 -8.82 -17.71 -15.93
CA LEU A 174 -9.40 -16.66 -16.74
C LEU A 174 -10.01 -15.54 -15.89
N THR A 175 -10.58 -15.88 -14.73
CA THR A 175 -11.14 -14.94 -13.75
C THR A 175 -10.10 -13.94 -13.25
N ALA A 176 -8.93 -14.41 -12.81
CA ALA A 176 -7.85 -13.55 -12.34
C ALA A 176 -7.31 -12.64 -13.45
N MET A 177 -7.22 -13.15 -14.68
CA MET A 177 -6.81 -12.37 -15.86
C MET A 177 -7.81 -11.26 -16.20
N VAL A 178 -9.11 -11.56 -16.15
CA VAL A 178 -10.17 -10.56 -16.38
C VAL A 178 -10.12 -9.48 -15.28
N ILE A 179 -9.95 -9.87 -14.01
CA ILE A 179 -9.84 -8.91 -12.90
C ILE A 179 -8.57 -8.06 -13.04
N LEU A 180 -7.45 -8.64 -13.43
CA LEU A 180 -6.24 -7.89 -13.74
C LEU A 180 -6.50 -6.89 -14.87
N ALA A 181 -7.06 -7.30 -16.00
CA ALA A 181 -7.37 -6.40 -17.10
C ALA A 181 -8.28 -5.24 -16.65
N LEU A 182 -9.36 -5.54 -15.92
CA LEU A 182 -10.28 -4.52 -15.38
C LEU A 182 -9.60 -3.56 -14.41
N THR A 183 -8.71 -4.04 -13.55
CA THR A 183 -7.98 -3.20 -12.58
C THR A 183 -6.93 -2.33 -13.25
N LEU A 184 -6.21 -2.84 -14.26
CA LEU A 184 -5.26 -2.06 -15.05
C LEU A 184 -5.98 -1.00 -15.91
N ILE A 185 -7.09 -1.34 -16.58
CA ILE A 185 -7.90 -0.38 -17.34
C ILE A 185 -8.50 0.66 -16.38
N GLY A 186 -9.05 0.22 -15.24
CA GLY A 186 -9.59 1.11 -14.21
C GLY A 186 -8.54 2.08 -13.67
N SER A 187 -7.26 1.68 -13.64
CA SER A 187 -6.14 2.53 -13.21
C SER A 187 -5.91 3.74 -14.12
N LEU A 188 -6.45 3.75 -15.35
CA LEU A 188 -6.43 4.93 -16.22
C LEU A 188 -7.39 6.03 -15.75
N PHE A 189 -8.45 5.67 -15.03
CA PHE A 189 -9.49 6.59 -14.58
C PHE A 189 -9.34 6.95 -13.10
N ILE A 190 -8.98 5.97 -12.27
CA ILE A 190 -8.93 6.05 -10.81
C ILE A 190 -7.53 5.63 -10.35
N GLU A 191 -6.97 6.31 -9.35
CA GLU A 191 -5.66 5.92 -8.83
C GLU A 191 -5.80 4.67 -7.94
N ARG A 192 -5.19 3.56 -8.36
CA ARG A 192 -5.14 2.28 -7.61
C ARG A 192 -6.52 1.68 -7.28
N PRO A 193 -7.36 1.38 -8.29
CA PRO A 193 -8.73 0.91 -8.09
C PRO A 193 -8.81 -0.40 -7.29
N PHE A 194 -7.89 -1.35 -7.51
CA PHE A 194 -7.91 -2.61 -6.77
C PHE A 194 -7.60 -2.37 -5.30
N CYS A 195 -6.55 -1.61 -4.99
CA CYS A 195 -6.18 -1.26 -3.62
C CYS A 195 -7.31 -0.51 -2.88
N LYS A 196 -8.08 0.31 -3.61
CA LYS A 196 -9.12 1.17 -3.05
C LYS A 196 -10.42 0.41 -2.76
N TYR A 197 -10.83 -0.50 -3.65
CA TYR A 197 -12.15 -1.14 -3.61
C TYR A 197 -12.16 -2.65 -3.44
N GLY A 198 -11.10 -3.36 -3.83
CA GLY A 198 -11.13 -4.83 -3.92
C GLY A 198 -10.13 -5.57 -3.06
N CYS A 199 -9.03 -4.93 -2.64
CA CYS A 199 -7.90 -5.62 -2.02
C CYS A 199 -8.22 -6.04 -0.56
N PRO A 200 -8.37 -7.35 -0.25
CA PRO A 200 -8.65 -7.82 1.11
C PRO A 200 -7.47 -7.56 2.05
N TYR A 201 -6.23 -7.65 1.55
CA TYR A 201 -5.04 -7.34 2.32
C TYR A 201 -4.98 -5.87 2.75
N GLY A 202 -5.31 -4.95 1.83
CA GLY A 202 -5.44 -3.52 2.14
C GLY A 202 -6.57 -3.24 3.13
N ALA A 203 -7.66 -4.02 3.10
CA ALA A 203 -8.75 -3.94 4.07
C ALA A 203 -8.27 -4.31 5.48
N LEU A 204 -7.59 -5.46 5.61
CA LEU A 204 -7.03 -5.96 6.86
C LEU A 204 -6.04 -4.97 7.48
N LEU A 205 -5.00 -4.57 6.72
CA LEU A 205 -4.02 -3.63 7.24
C LEU A 205 -4.62 -2.26 7.55
N GLY A 206 -5.65 -1.85 6.79
CA GLY A 206 -6.36 -0.61 6.99
C GLY A 206 -7.09 -0.52 8.34
N LEU A 207 -7.42 -1.64 8.98
CA LEU A 207 -7.99 -1.65 10.34
C LEU A 207 -7.02 -1.09 11.37
N PHE A 208 -5.71 -1.32 11.18
CA PHE A 208 -4.67 -0.86 12.09
C PHE A 208 -4.39 0.65 11.99
N ASN A 209 -4.91 1.35 10.97
CA ASN A 209 -4.79 2.81 10.88
C ASN A 209 -5.44 3.56 12.06
N LYS A 210 -6.39 2.93 12.76
CA LYS A 210 -7.02 3.53 13.95
C LYS A 210 -6.11 3.51 15.18
N VAL A 211 -5.26 2.49 15.30
CA VAL A 211 -4.42 2.23 16.49
C VAL A 211 -2.95 2.61 16.29
N ARG A 212 -2.54 2.96 15.07
CA ARG A 212 -1.13 3.20 14.78
C ARG A 212 -0.51 4.35 15.58
N ILE A 213 0.76 4.20 15.94
CA ILE A 213 1.50 5.19 16.73
C ILE A 213 1.94 6.37 15.87
N PHE A 214 2.64 6.10 14.77
CA PHE A 214 3.04 7.11 13.80
C PHE A 214 1.93 7.31 12.80
N THR A 215 1.33 8.50 12.83
CA THR A 215 0.25 8.85 11.92
C THR A 215 0.58 10.14 11.19
N ILE A 216 0.04 10.29 9.98
CA ILE A 216 0.10 11.56 9.27
C ILE A 216 -0.79 12.55 10.03
N ARG A 217 -0.22 13.68 10.43
CA ARG A 217 -0.92 14.72 11.17
C ARG A 217 -0.80 16.04 10.44
N ARG A 218 -1.82 16.88 10.60
CA ARG A 218 -1.85 18.26 10.12
C ARG A 218 -1.76 19.22 11.30
N ASN A 219 -0.85 20.17 11.21
CA ASN A 219 -0.81 21.30 12.12
C ASN A 219 -1.80 22.37 11.64
N ALA A 220 -2.80 22.67 12.45
CA ALA A 220 -3.83 23.64 12.08
C ALA A 220 -3.30 25.07 12.02
N SER A 221 -2.30 25.42 12.85
CA SER A 221 -1.79 26.80 12.93
C SER A 221 -0.96 27.22 11.72
N THR A 222 -0.26 26.28 11.08
CA THR A 222 0.55 26.55 9.89
C THR A 222 -0.20 26.27 8.58
N CYS A 223 -1.43 25.75 8.65
CA CYS A 223 -2.19 25.35 7.48
C CYS A 223 -2.92 26.53 6.82
N ILE A 224 -2.70 26.71 5.52
CA ILE A 224 -3.32 27.77 4.70
C ILE A 224 -4.53 27.30 3.88
N ASP A 225 -5.14 26.16 4.24
CA ASP A 225 -6.31 25.54 3.57
C ASP A 225 -6.26 25.44 2.03
N CYS A 226 -5.07 25.25 1.44
CA CYS A 226 -4.90 25.20 -0.02
C CYS A 226 -5.38 23.87 -0.67
N LYS A 227 -5.75 22.87 0.14
CA LYS A 227 -6.17 21.51 -0.26
C LYS A 227 -5.17 20.75 -1.16
N ALA A 228 -3.89 21.12 -1.12
CA ALA A 228 -2.85 20.44 -1.90
C ALA A 228 -2.63 18.99 -1.42
N CYS A 229 -2.74 18.74 -0.12
CA CYS A 229 -2.66 17.42 0.48
C CYS A 229 -3.78 16.47 0.00
N ASP A 230 -5.02 16.97 -0.11
CA ASP A 230 -6.18 16.19 -0.58
C ASP A 230 -5.99 15.78 -2.04
N ARG A 231 -5.59 16.73 -2.90
CA ARG A 231 -5.35 16.49 -4.33
C ARG A 231 -4.16 15.54 -4.57
N ALA A 232 -3.21 15.49 -3.65
CA ALA A 232 -2.06 14.59 -3.74
C ALA A 232 -2.35 13.18 -3.22
N CYS A 233 -3.43 12.99 -2.44
CA CYS A 233 -3.76 11.70 -1.85
C CYS A 233 -4.29 10.73 -2.92
N PRO A 234 -3.59 9.60 -3.20
CA PRO A 234 -4.06 8.63 -4.19
C PRO A 234 -5.42 8.02 -3.80
N MET A 235 -5.70 7.94 -2.50
CA MET A 235 -6.91 7.33 -1.94
C MET A 235 -8.05 8.33 -1.71
N ASN A 236 -7.93 9.57 -2.22
CA ASN A 236 -8.92 10.64 -2.06
C ASN A 236 -9.33 10.89 -0.59
N ILE A 237 -8.37 10.85 0.35
CA ILE A 237 -8.61 11.16 1.76
C ILE A 237 -8.54 12.67 1.96
N GLN A 238 -9.48 13.22 2.74
CA GLN A 238 -9.48 14.63 3.13
C GLN A 238 -8.48 14.86 4.27
N VAL A 239 -7.25 15.18 3.91
CA VAL A 239 -6.14 15.47 4.84
C VAL A 239 -6.22 16.91 5.36
N SER A 240 -6.77 17.84 4.56
CA SER A 240 -6.93 19.26 4.92
C SER A 240 -7.80 19.48 6.15
N THR A 241 -8.81 18.63 6.35
CA THR A 241 -9.77 18.71 7.47
C THR A 241 -9.37 17.79 8.63
N ALA A 242 -8.57 16.76 8.38
CA ALA A 242 -8.11 15.83 9.41
C ALA A 242 -7.00 16.46 10.28
N GLY A 243 -7.15 16.38 11.60
CA GLY A 243 -6.04 16.65 12.53
C GLY A 243 -5.02 15.50 12.53
N ALA A 244 -5.51 14.27 12.63
CA ALA A 244 -4.75 13.04 12.44
C ALA A 244 -5.45 12.15 11.42
N VAL A 245 -4.73 11.70 10.39
CA VAL A 245 -5.26 10.85 9.33
C VAL A 245 -5.37 9.41 9.85
N ARG A 246 -6.52 9.05 10.43
CA ARG A 246 -6.88 7.68 10.86
C ARG A 246 -7.82 6.95 9.90
N ASP A 247 -7.90 7.45 8.68
CA ASP A 247 -8.73 6.86 7.64
C ASP A 247 -8.24 5.44 7.28
N HIS A 248 -9.16 4.50 7.19
CA HIS A 248 -8.87 3.09 6.91
C HIS A 248 -8.22 2.87 5.54
N GLN A 249 -8.40 3.80 4.59
CA GLN A 249 -7.78 3.75 3.26
C GLN A 249 -6.35 4.31 3.24
N CYS A 250 -5.85 4.95 4.31
CA CYS A 250 -4.53 5.55 4.30
C CYS A 250 -3.44 4.47 4.11
N ILE A 251 -2.64 4.57 3.05
CA ILE A 251 -1.54 3.63 2.73
C ILE A 251 -0.14 4.15 3.13
N THR A 252 -0.09 5.13 4.05
CA THR A 252 1.15 5.77 4.54
C THR A 252 2.17 6.12 3.45
N CYS A 253 1.69 6.59 2.29
CA CYS A 253 2.53 6.79 1.10
C CYS A 253 3.25 8.15 1.06
N LEU A 254 3.01 8.98 2.08
CA LEU A 254 3.58 10.32 2.34
C LEU A 254 3.42 11.36 1.22
N LYS A 255 2.65 11.10 0.16
CA LYS A 255 2.39 12.08 -0.91
C LYS A 255 1.80 13.40 -0.41
N CYS A 256 1.03 13.37 0.67
CA CYS A 256 0.35 14.54 1.21
C CYS A 256 1.22 15.40 2.16
N THR A 257 2.42 14.95 2.54
CA THR A 257 3.26 15.64 3.53
C THR A 257 3.87 16.93 2.97
N SER A 258 4.40 17.78 3.86
CA SER A 258 5.18 18.99 3.53
C SER A 258 6.44 18.69 2.71
N GLU A 259 6.99 17.50 2.88
CA GLU A 259 8.12 16.99 2.09
C GLU A 259 7.71 16.45 0.71
N ALA A 260 6.45 16.55 0.31
CA ALA A 260 5.99 16.13 -1.01
C ALA A 260 5.06 17.16 -1.66
N ALA A 261 3.82 17.28 -1.17
CA ALA A 261 2.79 18.11 -1.80
C ALA A 261 2.46 19.40 -1.05
N CYS A 262 2.49 19.41 0.28
CA CYS A 262 2.07 20.60 1.03
C CYS A 262 3.06 21.75 0.78
N PRO A 263 2.59 22.97 0.42
CA PRO A 263 3.47 24.09 0.12
C PRO A 263 4.20 24.61 1.35
N VAL A 264 3.58 24.55 2.52
CA VAL A 264 4.10 25.03 3.80
C VAL A 264 4.90 23.92 4.49
N SER A 265 6.08 24.25 5.00
CA SER A 265 6.93 23.33 5.78
C SER A 265 6.32 23.02 7.13
N GLU A 266 6.57 21.81 7.66
CA GLU A 266 6.16 21.42 9.02
C GLU A 266 4.65 21.53 9.27
N THR A 267 3.84 21.42 8.22
CA THR A 267 2.37 21.48 8.30
C THR A 267 1.75 20.10 8.26
N VAL A 268 2.25 19.20 7.38
CA VAL A 268 1.74 17.84 7.28
C VAL A 268 2.90 16.87 7.39
N GLU A 269 2.97 16.15 8.50
CA GLU A 269 4.11 15.29 8.85
C GLU A 269 3.67 13.92 9.35
N LEU A 270 4.55 12.94 9.19
CA LEU A 270 4.41 11.64 9.84
C LEU A 270 5.09 11.72 11.20
N MET A 271 4.32 11.61 12.28
CA MET A 271 4.87 11.71 13.64
C MET A 271 4.01 10.95 14.66
N ALA A 272 4.62 10.66 15.81
CA ALA A 272 3.93 10.17 17.00
C ALA A 272 3.48 11.36 17.87
N GLY A 273 2.48 11.16 18.74
CA GLY A 273 2.00 12.22 19.65
C GLY A 273 1.22 13.35 18.94
N THR A 274 1.08 14.51 19.58
CA THR A 274 0.42 15.71 19.02
C THR A 274 1.43 16.72 18.53
N PHE A 275 1.04 17.65 17.64
CA PHE A 275 1.88 18.82 17.34
C PHE A 275 2.03 19.61 18.63
N THR A 276 3.21 19.54 19.25
CA THR A 276 3.62 20.56 20.21
C THR A 276 3.89 21.81 19.40
N VAL A 277 3.09 22.84 19.61
CA VAL A 277 3.33 24.17 19.02
C VAL A 277 4.69 24.63 19.55
N LYS A 278 5.77 24.42 18.80
CA LYS A 278 6.97 25.21 18.98
C LYS A 278 6.58 26.59 18.49
N THR A 279 6.43 27.52 19.43
CA THR A 279 6.41 28.95 19.13
C THR A 279 7.55 29.25 18.16
N LEU A 280 7.24 30.02 17.12
CA LEU A 280 8.14 30.41 16.04
C LEU A 280 9.21 31.40 16.55
N GLU A 281 10.04 30.98 17.51
CA GLU A 281 11.16 31.77 18.05
C GLU A 281 12.52 31.15 17.73
N GLY A 282 12.55 29.93 17.17
CA GLY A 282 13.80 29.20 16.91
C GLY A 282 14.38 29.32 15.50
N VAL A 283 13.60 29.71 14.48
CA VAL A 283 14.07 29.68 13.07
C VAL A 283 14.87 30.94 12.69
N SER A 284 14.76 32.02 13.46
CA SER A 284 15.51 33.26 13.22
C SER A 284 16.92 33.26 13.82
N ARG A 285 17.21 32.48 14.87
CA ARG A 285 18.52 32.51 15.54
C ARG A 285 19.62 31.70 14.86
N GLU A 286 19.30 30.70 14.04
CA GLU A 286 20.33 29.90 13.35
C GLU A 286 20.92 30.59 12.12
N LYS A 287 20.34 31.72 11.68
CA LYS A 287 20.86 32.52 10.55
C LYS A 287 21.74 33.71 10.96
N GLU A 288 21.81 34.02 12.25
CA GLU A 288 22.65 35.12 12.77
C GLU A 288 23.94 34.63 13.45
N GLY A 289 24.08 33.32 13.70
CA GLY A 289 25.30 32.72 14.29
C GLY A 289 26.31 32.16 13.28
N ALA A 290 26.10 32.38 11.99
CA ALA A 290 27.01 31.95 10.91
C ALA A 290 27.50 33.17 10.10
N LYS A 291 27.98 34.19 10.81
CA LYS A 291 28.75 35.29 10.23
C LYS A 291 29.97 35.58 11.08
#